data_AF-A0A9P9EUC3-F1
#
_entry.id   AF-A0A9P9EUC3-F1
#
_cell.length_a   1.000
_cell.length_b   1.000
_cell.length_c   1.000
_cell.angle_alpha   90.00
_cell.angle_beta   90.00
_cell.angle_gamma   90.00
#
_symmetry.space_group_name_H-M   'P 1'
#
loop_
_entity.id
_entity.type
_entity.pdbx_description
1 polymer ?
#
loop_
_entity_poly.entity_id
_entity_poly.type
_entity_poly.pdbx_seq_one_letter_code
_entity_poly.pdbx_strand_id
1 'polypeptide(L)'
;MSTMDSKTEIPTSNFEVDSEDLRLDSKIRMYGLANSVRLALTALALAAGITILGVSADSVAVYNATHVPDDYLLPLWPSNLDLRPTVALVAGGAIVVAANAISLLASKAQVVQSRSGMHTALIFVTPAIGFIAAMIAMCFFYAINASTTADSFQSWTCRWKDVAMMTKPHFGTLCKQSKAGLGLSVFLVPLEAVILGVAGYQACLQRQLDQAARGPERKAGSPAMS
;
A
#
# COMPACT_ATOMS: atom_id res chain seq x y z
N MET A 1 49.19 63.46 -1.88
CA MET A 1 48.45 62.86 -3.01
C MET A 1 48.43 61.36 -2.76
N SER A 2 47.41 60.88 -2.06
CA SER A 2 47.29 59.46 -1.67
C SER A 2 46.08 58.88 -2.37
N THR A 3 46.33 57.91 -3.25
CA THR A 3 45.31 57.12 -3.94
C THR A 3 44.70 56.12 -2.96
N MET A 4 43.40 56.25 -2.69
CA MET A 4 42.63 55.25 -1.94
C MET A 4 42.35 54.06 -2.85
N ASP A 5 42.96 52.93 -2.51
CA ASP A 5 42.70 51.62 -3.08
C ASP A 5 41.40 51.08 -2.43
N SER A 6 40.30 51.08 -3.18
CA SER A 6 39.00 50.59 -2.69
C SER A 6 38.85 49.12 -3.10
N LYS A 7 39.35 48.23 -2.24
CA LYS A 7 39.14 46.79 -2.34
C LYS A 7 37.67 46.49 -2.08
N THR A 8 36.95 46.15 -3.14
CA THR A 8 35.54 45.74 -3.10
C THR A 8 35.45 44.33 -2.53
N GLU A 9 35.13 44.21 -1.24
CA GLU A 9 34.78 42.93 -0.63
C GLU A 9 33.34 42.57 -1.03
N ILE A 10 33.20 41.54 -1.87
CA ILE A 10 31.90 41.00 -2.27
C ILE A 10 31.33 40.24 -1.05
N PRO A 11 30.12 40.60 -0.54
CA PRO A 11 29.54 39.97 0.63
C PRO A 11 29.06 38.57 0.27
N THR A 12 29.80 37.55 0.71
CA THR A 12 29.52 36.12 0.53
C THR A 12 28.25 35.63 1.24
N SER A 13 27.69 36.43 2.15
CA SER A 13 26.50 36.07 2.95
C SER A 13 25.19 36.04 2.16
N ASN A 14 25.03 36.85 1.11
CA ASN A 14 23.77 36.90 0.36
C ASN A 14 23.61 35.73 -0.61
N PHE A 15 24.72 35.09 -1.01
CA PHE A 15 24.70 33.95 -1.91
C PHE A 15 24.34 32.64 -1.20
N GLU A 16 24.67 32.51 0.08
CA GLU A 16 24.37 31.32 0.87
C GLU A 16 22.86 31.23 1.22
N VAL A 17 22.23 32.36 1.55
CA VAL A 17 20.79 32.45 1.86
C VAL A 17 19.93 32.07 0.64
N ASP A 18 20.25 32.59 -0.54
CA ASP A 18 19.49 32.30 -1.78
C ASP A 18 19.56 30.80 -2.17
N SER A 19 20.68 30.14 -1.84
CA SER A 19 20.86 28.71 -2.10
C SER A 19 20.04 27.80 -1.18
N GLU A 20 19.81 28.20 0.07
CA GLU A 20 19.00 27.43 1.03
C GLU A 20 17.50 27.52 0.71
N ASP A 21 17.01 28.69 0.31
CA ASP A 21 15.62 28.91 -0.08
C ASP A 21 15.24 28.10 -1.33
N LEU A 22 16.09 28.11 -2.37
CA LEU A 22 15.90 27.28 -3.56
C LEU A 22 15.86 25.78 -3.22
N ARG A 23 16.69 25.34 -2.26
CA ARG A 23 16.74 23.94 -1.82
C ARG A 23 15.50 23.57 -0.99
N LEU A 24 14.96 24.49 -0.20
CA LEU A 24 13.73 24.28 0.57
C LEU A 24 12.52 24.16 -0.35
N ASP A 25 12.39 25.05 -1.34
CA ASP A 25 11.27 25.06 -2.28
C ASP A 25 11.25 23.79 -3.15
N SER A 26 12.43 23.34 -3.60
CA SER A 26 12.59 22.04 -4.27
C SER A 26 12.10 20.86 -3.39
N LYS A 27 12.39 20.87 -2.08
CA LYS A 27 11.92 19.83 -1.15
C LYS A 27 10.40 19.89 -0.98
N ILE A 28 9.82 21.09 -0.85
CA ILE A 28 8.35 21.26 -0.73
C ILE A 28 7.65 20.73 -1.98
N ARG A 29 8.16 21.05 -3.18
CA ARG A 29 7.64 20.52 -4.44
C ARG A 29 7.74 19.01 -4.52
N MET A 30 8.88 18.44 -4.11
CA MET A 30 9.09 16.99 -4.08
C MET A 30 8.14 16.29 -3.09
N TYR A 31 7.88 16.89 -1.92
CA TYR A 31 6.91 16.40 -0.95
C TYR A 31 5.50 16.33 -1.54
N GLY A 32 5.08 17.39 -2.23
CA GLY A 32 3.78 17.47 -2.90
C GLY A 32 3.64 16.40 -3.98
N LEU A 33 4.67 16.20 -4.80
CA LEU A 33 4.69 15.15 -5.83
C LEU A 33 4.59 13.75 -5.20
N ALA A 34 5.41 13.47 -4.19
CA ALA A 34 5.38 12.19 -3.48
C ALA A 34 4.02 11.92 -2.83
N ASN A 35 3.35 12.96 -2.30
CA ASN A 35 2.02 12.83 -1.72
C ASN A 35 0.97 12.46 -2.77
N SER A 36 0.97 13.13 -3.93
CA SER A 36 0.06 12.83 -5.04
C SER A 36 0.27 11.42 -5.59
N VAL A 37 1.53 11.02 -5.78
CA VAL A 37 1.89 9.65 -6.23
C VAL A 37 1.41 8.62 -5.21
N ARG A 38 1.66 8.83 -3.91
CA ARG A 38 1.20 7.92 -2.85
C ARG A 38 -0.32 7.76 -2.90
N LEU A 39 -1.07 8.85 -2.94
CA LEU A 39 -2.54 8.81 -2.98
C LEU A 39 -3.08 8.07 -4.21
N ALA A 40 -2.47 8.28 -5.38
CA ALA A 40 -2.84 7.56 -6.60
C ALA A 40 -2.57 6.06 -6.47
N LEU A 41 -1.40 5.67 -5.94
CA LEU A 41 -1.05 4.27 -5.72
C LEU A 41 -1.95 3.61 -4.67
N THR A 42 -2.28 4.29 -3.57
CA THR A 42 -3.21 3.82 -2.54
C THR A 42 -4.62 3.63 -3.11
N ALA A 43 -5.10 4.52 -3.98
CA ALA A 43 -6.39 4.35 -4.66
C ALA A 43 -6.39 3.13 -5.60
N LEU A 44 -5.28 2.92 -6.34
CA LEU A 44 -5.11 1.74 -7.18
C LEU A 44 -5.07 0.44 -6.35
N ALA A 45 -4.35 0.45 -5.23
CA ALA A 45 -4.28 -0.67 -4.29
C ALA A 45 -5.65 -0.99 -3.68
N LEU A 46 -6.43 0.05 -3.33
CA LEU A 46 -7.81 -0.11 -2.85
C LEU A 46 -8.70 -0.78 -3.91
N ALA A 47 -8.65 -0.29 -5.15
CA ALA A 47 -9.44 -0.87 -6.24
C ALA A 47 -9.06 -2.33 -6.49
N ALA A 48 -7.76 -2.65 -6.53
CA ALA A 48 -7.28 -4.02 -6.64
C ALA A 48 -7.75 -4.88 -5.45
N GLY A 49 -7.62 -4.39 -4.22
CA GLY A 49 -8.09 -5.07 -3.01
C GLY A 49 -9.59 -5.40 -3.05
N ILE A 50 -10.42 -4.45 -3.48
CA ILE A 50 -11.88 -4.66 -3.63
C ILE A 50 -12.16 -5.76 -4.65
N THR A 51 -11.48 -5.74 -5.79
CA THR A 51 -11.67 -6.78 -6.82
C THR A 51 -11.23 -8.16 -6.33
N ILE A 52 -10.08 -8.27 -5.65
CA ILE A 52 -9.59 -9.52 -5.04
C ILE A 52 -10.60 -10.05 -4.02
N LEU A 53 -11.04 -9.18 -3.10
CA LEU A 53 -12.02 -9.54 -2.08
C LEU A 53 -13.34 -9.99 -2.72
N GLY A 54 -13.83 -9.28 -3.73
CA GLY A 54 -15.07 -9.62 -4.43
C GLY A 54 -15.02 -10.98 -5.12
N VAL A 55 -13.97 -11.24 -5.92
CA VAL A 55 -13.87 -12.51 -6.65
C VAL A 55 -13.62 -13.71 -5.73
N SER A 56 -12.86 -13.52 -4.66
CA SER A 56 -12.58 -14.58 -3.68
C SER A 56 -13.79 -14.84 -2.77
N ALA A 57 -14.53 -13.81 -2.37
CA ALA A 57 -15.76 -13.95 -1.61
C ALA A 57 -16.87 -14.64 -2.42
N ASP A 58 -17.04 -14.28 -3.70
CA ASP A 58 -18.00 -14.96 -4.59
C ASP A 58 -17.65 -16.45 -4.75
N SER A 59 -16.36 -16.77 -4.87
CA SER A 59 -15.87 -18.15 -4.94
C SER A 59 -16.25 -18.97 -3.70
N VAL A 60 -16.05 -18.42 -2.50
CA VAL A 60 -16.43 -19.07 -1.23
C VAL A 60 -17.94 -19.17 -1.09
N ALA A 61 -18.69 -18.14 -1.50
CA ALA A 61 -20.15 -18.15 -1.45
C ALA A 61 -20.75 -19.21 -2.37
N VAL A 62 -20.21 -19.36 -3.59
CA VAL A 62 -20.63 -20.40 -4.53
C VAL A 62 -20.28 -21.78 -4.02
N TYR A 63 -19.08 -21.97 -3.43
CA TYR A 63 -18.73 -23.24 -2.78
C TYR A 63 -19.74 -23.58 -1.69
N ASN A 64 -19.99 -22.70 -0.72
CA ASN A 64 -20.93 -22.96 0.37
C ASN A 64 -22.36 -23.21 -0.12
N ALA A 65 -22.79 -22.57 -1.21
CA ALA A 65 -24.14 -22.74 -1.76
C ALA A 65 -24.31 -24.05 -2.58
N THR A 66 -23.21 -24.64 -3.06
CA THR A 66 -23.24 -25.81 -3.97
C THR A 66 -22.53 -27.03 -3.37
N HIS A 67 -21.91 -26.88 -2.21
CA HIS A 67 -21.32 -27.96 -1.45
C HIS A 67 -22.42 -28.82 -0.85
N VAL A 68 -22.29 -30.13 -1.05
CA VAL A 68 -23.13 -31.15 -0.45
C VAL A 68 -22.25 -32.05 0.41
N PRO A 69 -22.74 -32.52 1.58
CA PRO A 69 -22.00 -33.43 2.43
C PRO A 69 -21.58 -34.72 1.70
N ASP A 70 -20.51 -35.35 2.18
CA ASP A 70 -19.93 -36.56 1.58
C ASP A 70 -20.89 -37.77 1.56
N ASP A 71 -21.99 -37.72 2.32
CA ASP A 71 -23.05 -38.74 2.34
C ASP A 71 -23.90 -38.74 1.05
N TYR A 72 -23.79 -37.72 0.20
CA TYR A 72 -24.48 -37.64 -1.08
C TYR A 72 -23.66 -38.33 -2.19
N LEU A 73 -24.34 -39.10 -3.04
CA LEU A 73 -23.71 -39.94 -4.07
C LEU A 73 -23.08 -39.16 -5.26
N LEU A 74 -23.29 -37.84 -5.34
CA LEU A 74 -22.74 -36.98 -6.40
C LEU A 74 -22.17 -35.68 -5.82
N PRO A 75 -21.05 -35.72 -5.08
CA PRO A 75 -20.41 -34.52 -4.61
C PRO A 75 -19.79 -33.78 -5.79
N LEU A 76 -20.23 -32.54 -6.01
CA LEU A 76 -19.72 -31.69 -7.09
C LEU A 76 -18.28 -31.21 -6.84
N TRP A 77 -17.90 -31.19 -5.57
CA TRP A 77 -16.59 -30.77 -5.09
C TRP A 77 -15.87 -31.98 -4.47
N PRO A 78 -14.53 -32.09 -4.60
CA PRO A 78 -13.78 -33.16 -3.98
C PRO A 78 -13.83 -33.03 -2.44
N SER A 79 -13.84 -34.17 -1.73
CA SER A 79 -13.91 -34.20 -0.27
C SER A 79 -12.68 -33.58 0.42
N ASN A 80 -11.54 -33.58 -0.25
CA ASN A 80 -10.29 -32.98 0.19
C ASN A 80 -9.99 -31.63 -0.50
N LEU A 81 -11.01 -30.83 -0.81
CA LEU A 81 -10.79 -29.51 -1.44
C LEU A 81 -10.09 -28.55 -0.46
N ASP A 82 -8.94 -28.01 -0.87
CA ASP A 82 -8.21 -27.02 -0.09
C ASP A 82 -8.76 -25.60 -0.35
N LEU A 83 -9.61 -25.10 0.57
CA LEU A 83 -10.12 -23.72 0.54
C LEU A 83 -9.20 -22.69 1.21
N ARG A 84 -8.20 -23.15 1.96
CA ARG A 84 -7.28 -22.28 2.72
C ARG A 84 -6.66 -21.15 1.89
N PRO A 85 -6.20 -21.38 0.64
CA PRO A 85 -5.65 -20.31 -0.19
C PRO A 85 -6.70 -19.24 -0.54
N THR A 86 -7.93 -19.66 -0.86
CA THR A 86 -9.05 -18.76 -1.17
C THR A 86 -9.47 -17.95 0.05
N VAL A 87 -9.54 -18.57 1.23
CA VAL A 87 -9.85 -17.87 2.48
C VAL A 87 -8.75 -16.87 2.85
N ALA A 88 -7.48 -17.21 2.61
CA ALA A 88 -6.38 -16.28 2.80
C ALA A 88 -6.47 -15.05 1.87
N LEU A 89 -6.90 -15.24 0.61
CA LEU A 89 -7.19 -14.16 -0.33
C LEU A 89 -8.34 -13.25 0.15
N VAL A 90 -9.43 -13.83 0.69
CA VAL A 90 -10.54 -13.05 1.27
C VAL A 90 -10.04 -12.23 2.46
N ALA A 91 -9.35 -12.86 3.42
CA ALA A 91 -8.86 -12.18 4.61
C ALA A 91 -7.83 -11.09 4.27
N GLY A 92 -6.85 -11.42 3.42
CA GLY A 92 -5.84 -10.47 2.96
C GLY A 92 -6.44 -9.30 2.18
N GLY A 93 -7.35 -9.58 1.26
CA GLY A 93 -8.09 -8.58 0.50
C GLY A 93 -8.88 -7.64 1.41
N ALA A 94 -9.59 -8.16 2.42
CA ALA A 94 -10.34 -7.35 3.38
C ALA A 94 -9.42 -6.42 4.19
N ILE A 95 -8.26 -6.90 4.65
CA ILE A 95 -7.29 -6.07 5.39
C ILE A 95 -6.72 -4.97 4.49
N VAL A 96 -6.34 -5.30 3.25
CA VAL A 96 -5.83 -4.33 2.27
C VAL A 96 -6.87 -3.25 1.98
N VAL A 97 -8.14 -3.63 1.78
CA VAL A 97 -9.23 -2.68 1.55
C VAL A 97 -9.41 -1.77 2.76
N ALA A 98 -9.48 -2.33 3.97
CA ALA A 98 -9.63 -1.55 5.19
C ALA A 98 -8.45 -0.59 5.38
N ALA A 99 -7.21 -1.07 5.22
CA ALA A 99 -6.01 -0.27 5.34
C ALA A 99 -6.00 0.88 4.32
N ASN A 100 -6.11 0.58 3.02
CA ASN A 100 -6.06 1.62 1.99
C ASN A 100 -7.24 2.62 2.11
N ALA A 101 -8.43 2.17 2.51
CA ALA A 101 -9.56 3.05 2.78
C ALA A 101 -9.28 4.00 3.96
N ILE A 102 -8.75 3.48 5.08
CA ILE A 102 -8.35 4.30 6.23
C ILE A 102 -7.29 5.33 5.83
N SER A 103 -6.29 4.94 5.03
CA SER A 103 -5.24 5.84 4.56
C SER A 103 -5.81 7.00 3.74
N LEU A 104 -6.73 6.71 2.80
CA LEU A 104 -7.39 7.72 1.98
C LEU A 104 -8.29 8.63 2.82
N LEU A 105 -9.08 8.08 3.74
CA LEU A 105 -9.95 8.86 4.63
C LEU A 105 -9.13 9.78 5.55
N ALA A 106 -8.03 9.27 6.12
CA ALA A 106 -7.12 10.06 6.94
C ALA A 106 -6.50 11.23 6.17
N SER A 107 -6.20 11.05 4.88
CA SER A 107 -5.69 12.14 4.03
C SER A 107 -6.70 13.25 3.76
N LYS A 108 -8.00 12.95 3.83
CA LYS A 108 -9.10 13.91 3.61
C LYS A 108 -9.55 14.60 4.90
N ALA A 109 -9.33 13.96 6.06
CA ALA A 109 -9.75 14.50 7.33
C ALA A 109 -8.84 15.66 7.78
N GLN A 110 -9.36 16.89 7.69
CA GLN A 110 -8.68 18.11 8.15
C GLN A 110 -8.32 18.06 9.66
N VAL A 111 -9.09 17.30 10.45
CA VAL A 111 -8.85 17.02 11.87
C VAL A 111 -7.58 16.18 12.11
N VAL A 112 -7.19 15.34 11.15
CA VAL A 112 -5.95 14.54 11.23
C VAL A 112 -4.75 15.36 10.77
N GLN A 113 -4.94 16.27 9.80
CA GLN A 113 -3.89 17.19 9.34
C GLN A 113 -3.41 18.17 10.43
N SER A 114 -4.28 18.54 11.38
CA SER A 114 -3.90 19.45 12.48
C SER A 114 -2.97 18.81 13.51
N ARG A 115 -2.89 17.48 13.58
CA ARG A 115 -1.96 16.73 14.44
C ARG A 115 -0.88 16.05 13.60
N SER A 116 0.16 16.82 13.25
CA SER A 116 1.27 16.41 12.37
C SER A 116 1.86 15.03 12.73
N GLY A 117 2.04 14.71 14.02
CA GLY A 117 2.56 13.41 14.45
C GLY A 117 1.64 12.20 14.20
N MET A 118 0.32 12.39 14.26
CA MET A 118 -0.67 11.32 14.01
C MET A 118 -0.80 11.02 12.52
N HIS A 119 -0.75 12.07 11.69
CA HIS A 119 -0.79 11.93 10.23
C HIS A 119 0.45 11.18 9.71
N THR A 120 1.65 11.50 10.19
CA THR A 120 2.89 10.80 9.80
C THR A 120 2.89 9.33 10.24
N ALA A 121 2.36 9.01 11.43
CA ALA A 121 2.25 7.62 11.89
C ALA A 121 1.25 6.80 11.06
N LEU A 122 0.08 7.36 10.75
CA LEU A 122 -0.94 6.70 9.93
C LEU A 122 -0.47 6.46 8.49
N ILE A 123 0.29 7.38 7.91
CA ILE A 123 0.86 7.22 6.57
C ILE A 123 1.78 6.00 6.48
N PHE A 124 2.43 5.60 7.57
CA PHE A 124 3.37 4.48 7.58
C PHE A 124 2.73 3.16 8.03
N VAL A 125 1.98 3.20 9.14
CA VAL A 125 1.41 2.00 9.77
C VAL A 125 0.40 1.33 8.85
N THR A 126 -0.41 2.13 8.15
CA THR A 126 -1.48 1.61 7.30
C THR A 126 -0.96 0.79 6.10
N PRO A 127 -0.06 1.30 5.25
CA PRO A 127 0.54 0.48 4.19
C PRO A 127 1.44 -0.65 4.72
N ALA A 128 1.98 -0.56 5.94
CA ALA A 128 2.72 -1.67 6.55
C ALA A 128 1.80 -2.86 6.85
N ILE A 129 0.62 -2.60 7.38
CA ILE A 129 -0.42 -3.63 7.61
C ILE A 129 -0.88 -4.23 6.27
N GLY A 130 -1.10 -3.39 5.25
CA GLY A 130 -1.45 -3.83 3.89
C GLY A 130 -0.40 -4.76 3.29
N PHE A 131 0.89 -4.38 3.40
CA PHE A 131 2.01 -5.19 2.94
C PHE A 131 2.13 -6.54 3.67
N ILE A 132 2.02 -6.54 5.01
CA ILE A 132 2.07 -7.78 5.81
C ILE A 132 0.91 -8.71 5.41
N ALA A 133 -0.30 -8.17 5.26
CA ALA A 133 -1.46 -8.95 4.86
C ALA A 133 -1.30 -9.53 3.44
N ALA A 134 -0.79 -8.74 2.49
CA ALA A 134 -0.50 -9.20 1.13
C ALA A 134 0.58 -10.30 1.13
N MET A 135 1.63 -10.16 1.95
CA MET A 135 2.67 -11.17 2.09
C MET A 135 2.14 -12.46 2.70
N ILE A 136 1.32 -12.39 3.74
CA ILE A 136 0.69 -13.58 4.34
C ILE A 136 -0.17 -14.29 3.29
N ALA A 137 -1.04 -13.57 2.57
CA ALA A 137 -1.88 -14.15 1.53
C ALA A 137 -1.04 -14.85 0.43
N MET A 138 0.03 -14.20 -0.02
CA MET A 138 0.97 -14.75 -1.00
C MET A 138 1.67 -16.02 -0.48
N CYS A 139 2.17 -16.00 0.75
CA CYS A 139 2.82 -17.16 1.37
C CYS A 139 1.86 -18.35 1.52
N PHE A 140 0.61 -18.13 1.94
CA PHE A 140 -0.38 -19.20 2.02
C PHE A 140 -0.70 -19.80 0.64
N PHE A 141 -0.74 -18.96 -0.40
CA PHE A 141 -1.01 -19.44 -1.75
C PHE A 141 0.16 -20.18 -2.39
N TYR A 142 1.40 -19.73 -2.23
CA TYR A 142 2.56 -20.32 -2.92
C TYR A 142 3.40 -21.26 -2.06
N ALA A 143 3.58 -20.97 -0.76
CA ALA A 143 4.43 -21.79 0.10
C ALA A 143 3.66 -22.92 0.78
N ILE A 144 2.40 -22.67 1.15
CA ILE A 144 1.61 -23.64 1.92
C ILE A 144 0.72 -24.50 1.02
N ASN A 145 0.31 -23.98 -0.14
CA ASN A 145 -0.45 -24.74 -1.13
C ASN A 145 0.43 -25.60 -2.08
N ALA A 146 1.67 -25.90 -1.68
CA ALA A 146 2.56 -26.82 -2.41
C ALA A 146 2.13 -28.29 -2.30
N SER A 147 0.97 -28.56 -1.67
CA SER A 147 0.43 -29.91 -1.52
C SER A 147 0.07 -30.50 -2.89
N THR A 148 0.69 -31.62 -3.23
CA THR A 148 0.45 -32.34 -4.50
C THR A 148 -0.70 -33.34 -4.43
N THR A 149 -1.37 -33.45 -3.27
CA THR A 149 -2.37 -34.48 -3.00
C THR A 149 -3.81 -33.96 -2.95
N ALA A 150 -4.00 -32.65 -2.80
CA ALA A 150 -5.31 -32.02 -2.70
C ALA A 150 -5.51 -30.98 -3.81
N ASP A 151 -6.69 -31.02 -4.45
CA ASP A 151 -7.05 -30.01 -5.44
C ASP A 151 -7.42 -28.71 -4.72
N SER A 152 -6.85 -27.60 -5.17
CA SER A 152 -7.26 -26.25 -4.76
C SER A 152 -8.53 -25.82 -5.49
N PHE A 153 -9.27 -24.85 -4.94
CA PHE A 153 -10.43 -24.27 -5.63
C PHE A 153 -10.10 -23.82 -7.07
N GLN A 154 -8.93 -23.22 -7.29
CA GLN A 154 -8.50 -22.76 -8.60
C GLN A 154 -8.19 -23.93 -9.55
N SER A 155 -7.43 -24.95 -9.10
CA SER A 155 -7.08 -26.09 -9.96
C SER A 155 -8.34 -26.87 -10.35
N TRP A 156 -9.26 -27.08 -9.41
CA TRP A 156 -10.52 -27.75 -9.66
C TRP A 156 -11.41 -26.99 -10.65
N THR A 157 -11.70 -25.72 -10.37
CA THR A 157 -12.57 -24.91 -11.25
C THR A 157 -12.00 -24.73 -12.65
N CYS A 158 -10.67 -24.65 -12.79
CA CYS A 158 -10.03 -24.57 -14.09
C CYS A 158 -9.96 -25.91 -14.82
N ARG A 159 -9.85 -27.03 -14.11
CA ARG A 159 -9.91 -28.38 -14.70
C ARG A 159 -11.25 -28.64 -15.37
N TRP A 160 -12.34 -28.16 -14.77
CA TRP A 160 -13.70 -28.33 -15.26
C TRP A 160 -14.24 -27.12 -16.04
N LYS A 161 -13.37 -26.20 -16.49
CA LYS A 161 -13.77 -24.94 -17.14
C LYS A 161 -14.65 -25.11 -18.38
N ASP A 162 -14.48 -26.23 -19.08
CA ASP A 162 -15.15 -26.52 -20.35
C ASP A 162 -16.49 -27.26 -20.15
N VAL A 163 -16.81 -27.66 -18.90
CA VAL A 163 -18.12 -28.23 -18.57
C VAL A 163 -19.14 -27.09 -18.46
N ALA A 164 -20.06 -27.05 -19.42
CA ALA A 164 -21.16 -26.10 -19.44
C ALA A 164 -22.19 -26.48 -18.36
N MET A 165 -22.34 -25.61 -17.36
CA MET A 165 -23.37 -25.72 -16.33
C MET A 165 -24.49 -24.70 -16.61
N MET A 166 -25.74 -25.16 -16.59
CA MET A 166 -26.93 -24.31 -16.75
C MET A 166 -27.34 -23.62 -15.44
N THR A 167 -26.81 -24.11 -14.32
CA THR A 167 -27.00 -23.58 -12.97
C THR A 167 -25.64 -23.38 -12.31
N LYS A 168 -25.57 -22.60 -11.22
CA LYS A 168 -24.31 -22.46 -10.47
C LYS A 168 -23.83 -23.83 -9.98
N PRO A 169 -22.52 -24.12 -10.01
CA PRO A 169 -21.39 -23.23 -10.31
C PRO A 169 -21.01 -23.16 -11.80
N HIS A 170 -20.76 -21.96 -12.32
CA HIS A 170 -20.21 -21.77 -13.67
C HIS A 170 -18.67 -21.86 -13.64
N PHE A 171 -18.13 -23.07 -13.80
CA PHE A 171 -16.69 -23.34 -13.65
C PHE A 171 -15.78 -22.47 -14.51
N GLY A 172 -16.14 -22.22 -15.78
CA GLY A 172 -15.36 -21.35 -16.66
C GLY A 172 -15.23 -19.90 -16.16
N THR A 173 -16.29 -19.37 -15.56
CA THR A 173 -16.28 -18.02 -14.97
C THR A 173 -15.47 -17.99 -13.68
N LEU A 174 -15.65 -18.98 -12.81
CA LEU A 174 -14.91 -19.11 -11.54
C LEU A 174 -13.41 -19.28 -11.77
N CYS A 175 -13.00 -20.03 -12.81
CA CYS A 175 -11.59 -20.16 -13.19
C CYS A 175 -10.98 -18.82 -13.62
N LYS A 176 -11.70 -18.02 -14.42
CA LYS A 176 -11.22 -16.68 -14.84
C LYS A 176 -11.14 -15.72 -13.66
N GLN A 177 -12.15 -15.71 -12.80
CA GLN A 177 -12.21 -14.87 -11.61
C GLN A 177 -11.10 -15.21 -10.61
N SER A 178 -10.89 -16.50 -10.32
CA SER A 178 -9.81 -16.93 -9.41
C SER A 178 -8.42 -16.61 -9.96
N LYS A 179 -8.18 -16.82 -11.28
CA LYS A 179 -6.93 -16.43 -11.92
C LYS A 179 -6.69 -14.92 -11.88
N ALA A 180 -7.74 -14.12 -12.08
CA ALA A 180 -7.66 -12.67 -11.97
C ALA A 180 -7.35 -12.22 -10.53
N GLY A 181 -8.06 -12.78 -9.54
CA GLY A 181 -7.83 -12.51 -8.12
C GLY A 181 -6.40 -12.85 -7.68
N LEU A 182 -5.88 -14.00 -8.11
CA LEU A 182 -4.49 -14.38 -7.86
C LEU A 182 -3.51 -13.40 -8.51
N GLY A 183 -3.70 -13.10 -9.80
CA GLY A 183 -2.81 -12.19 -10.53
C GLY A 183 -2.75 -10.80 -9.90
N LEU A 184 -3.90 -10.27 -9.47
CA LEU A 184 -3.98 -9.01 -8.76
C LEU A 184 -3.31 -9.08 -7.38
N SER A 185 -3.47 -10.19 -6.65
CA SER A 185 -2.80 -10.38 -5.35
C SER A 185 -1.28 -10.40 -5.49
N VAL A 186 -0.74 -11.01 -6.55
CA VAL A 186 0.71 -11.00 -6.84
C VAL A 186 1.19 -9.58 -7.16
N PHE A 187 0.43 -8.83 -7.96
CA PHE A 187 0.74 -7.44 -8.30
C PHE A 187 0.65 -6.49 -7.08
N LEU A 188 -0.23 -6.80 -6.13
CA LEU A 188 -0.43 -5.97 -4.94
C LEU A 188 0.80 -5.92 -4.03
N VAL A 189 1.60 -6.99 -3.96
CA VAL A 189 2.81 -7.06 -3.12
C VAL A 189 3.84 -5.97 -3.48
N PRO A 190 4.34 -5.87 -4.73
CA PRO A 190 5.27 -4.81 -5.10
C PRO A 190 4.60 -3.42 -5.04
N LEU A 191 3.30 -3.32 -5.29
CA LEU A 191 2.58 -2.05 -5.19
C LEU A 191 2.59 -1.51 -3.75
N GLU A 192 2.26 -2.33 -2.76
CA GLU A 192 2.30 -1.96 -1.33
C GLU A 192 3.75 -1.64 -0.88
N ALA A 193 4.75 -2.35 -1.40
CA ALA A 193 6.15 -2.05 -1.14
C ALA A 193 6.58 -0.66 -1.67
N VAL A 194 6.11 -0.28 -2.87
CA VAL A 194 6.35 1.06 -3.42
C VAL A 194 5.63 2.13 -2.59
N ILE A 195 4.38 1.88 -2.17
CA ILE A 195 3.63 2.82 -1.30
C ILE A 195 4.39 3.04 0.01
N LEU A 196 4.90 1.98 0.63
CA LEU A 196 5.75 2.04 1.82
C LEU A 196 7.04 2.83 1.58
N GLY A 197 7.72 2.59 0.46
CA GLY A 197 8.92 3.32 0.08
C GLY A 197 8.68 4.82 -0.08
N VAL A 198 7.59 5.20 -0.75
CA VAL A 198 7.20 6.61 -0.91
C VAL A 198 6.85 7.23 0.45
N ALA A 199 6.11 6.53 1.31
CA ALA A 199 5.81 6.98 2.67
C ALA A 199 7.08 7.20 3.51
N GLY A 200 8.04 6.28 3.44
CA GLY A 200 9.34 6.41 4.10
C GLY A 200 10.15 7.60 3.58
N TYR A 201 10.16 7.82 2.27
CA TYR A 201 10.79 8.97 1.64
C TYR A 201 10.18 10.29 2.15
N GLN A 202 8.86 10.37 2.23
CA GLN A 202 8.17 11.54 2.78
C GLN A 202 8.52 11.81 4.24
N ALA A 203 8.59 10.77 5.07
CA ALA A 203 8.99 10.90 6.47
C ALA A 203 10.43 11.42 6.60
N CYS A 204 11.35 10.93 5.76
CA CYS A 204 12.72 11.45 5.70
C CYS A 204 12.77 12.92 5.27
N LEU A 205 12.00 13.29 4.26
CA LEU A 205 11.94 14.66 3.76
C LEU A 205 11.37 15.63 4.80
N GLN A 206 10.29 15.22 5.49
CA GLN A 206 9.69 15.96 6.58
C GLN A 206 10.71 16.20 7.70
N ARG A 207 11.45 15.17 8.12
CA ARG A 207 12.52 15.31 9.12
C ARG A 207 13.60 16.31 8.70
N GLN A 208 13.99 16.32 7.43
CA GLN A 208 14.97 17.28 6.93
C GLN A 208 14.43 18.71 6.92
N LEU A 209 13.15 18.91 6.60
CA LEU A 209 12.50 20.22 6.64
C LEU A 209 12.38 20.72 8.10
N ASP A 210 11.98 19.85 9.01
CA ASP A 210 11.89 20.16 10.44
C ASP A 210 13.26 20.52 11.03
N GLN A 211 14.33 19.86 10.58
CA GLN A 211 15.71 20.18 10.99
C GLN A 211 16.19 21.52 10.42
N ALA A 212 15.88 21.83 9.16
CA ALA A 212 16.21 23.11 8.55
C ALA A 212 15.46 24.28 9.24
N ALA A 213 14.19 24.06 9.59
CA ALA A 213 13.39 25.04 10.34
C ALA A 213 13.89 25.26 11.79
N ARG A 214 14.61 24.30 12.37
CA ARG A 214 15.27 24.42 13.69
C ARG A 214 16.71 24.94 13.62
N GLY A 215 17.16 25.44 12.46
CA GLY A 215 18.45 26.12 12.29
C GLY A 215 18.64 27.29 13.28
N PRO A 216 19.90 27.68 13.57
CA PRO A 216 20.37 28.04 14.90
C PRO A 216 19.50 29.13 15.55
N GLU A 217 18.88 28.79 16.67
CA GLU A 217 18.51 29.78 17.68
C GLU A 217 19.72 30.71 17.87
N ARG A 218 19.59 31.96 17.43
CA ARG A 218 20.52 33.03 17.76
C ARG A 218 20.75 32.95 19.27
N LYS A 219 21.99 32.68 19.68
CA LYS A 219 22.52 33.12 20.98
C LYS A 219 22.44 34.66 21.02
N ALA A 220 21.24 35.23 21.12
CA ALA A 220 20.99 36.63 21.41
C ALA A 220 20.73 36.71 22.92
N GLY A 221 21.82 36.71 23.68
CA GLY A 221 21.73 36.73 25.13
C GLY A 221 23.10 36.71 25.80
N SER A 222 24.09 37.42 25.24
CA SER A 222 25.24 37.84 26.04
C SER A 222 24.94 39.27 26.49
N PRO A 223 24.64 39.50 27.78
CA PRO A 223 24.45 40.86 28.28
C PRO A 223 25.79 41.57 28.23
N ALA A 224 25.83 42.70 27.52
CA ALA A 224 26.94 43.61 27.57
C ALA A 224 27.09 44.12 29.02
N MET A 225 28.31 44.06 29.54
CA MET A 225 28.69 44.74 30.77
C MET A 225 28.40 46.23 30.63
N SER A 226 27.70 46.79 31.61
CA SER A 226 27.89 48.18 32.03
C SER A 226 27.65 48.28 33.53
#